data_AF-A0AAU8UHU5-F1
#
_entry.id   AF-A0AAU8UHU5-F1
#
_cell.length_a   1.000
_cell.length_b   1.000
_cell.length_c   1.000
_cell.angle_alpha   90.00
_cell.angle_beta   90.00
_cell.angle_gamma   90.00
#
_symmetry.space_group_name_H-M   'P 1'
#
loop_
_entity.id
_entity.type
_entity.pdbx_description
1 polymer ?
#
loop_
_entity_poly.entity_id
_entity_poly.type
_entity_poly.pdbx_seq_one_letter_code
_entity_poly.pdbx_strand_id
1 'polypeptide(L)'
;MSNEEKNRVIAKLGYHKFTIKSHKTSEHIQQVSRDINQLLADISKKNPNMSMEEMALLVALNIQSDNVDLQAQMAVKSKENADLMVRVKSMEQTMGTLVKEIAEIEKEKMREAQEKKQSQTPSKGKKNQGQAKSSVKRPPQTKASGKQTPSQADLDKEIPEISQPSLKSSVNTASKQLGRLRQTPRS
;
A
#
# COMPACT_ATOMS: atom_id res chain seq x y z
N MET A 1 -27.73 8.70 29.76
CA MET A 1 -28.48 8.81 28.49
C MET A 1 -27.88 9.98 27.71
N SER A 2 -26.92 9.72 26.84
CA SER A 2 -26.26 10.75 26.02
C SER A 2 -27.27 11.32 25.03
N ASN A 3 -27.62 12.57 25.22
CA ASN A 3 -28.51 13.32 24.34
C ASN A 3 -27.68 13.79 23.13
N GLU A 4 -27.39 12.87 22.21
CA GLU A 4 -26.83 13.23 20.91
C GLU A 4 -27.84 14.15 20.22
N GLU A 5 -27.51 15.44 20.14
CA GLU A 5 -28.34 16.48 19.54
C GLU A 5 -28.72 16.08 18.11
N LYS A 6 -29.92 15.52 17.96
CA LYS A 6 -30.50 15.22 16.66
C LYS A 6 -30.76 16.54 15.95
N ASN A 7 -29.95 16.84 14.95
CA ASN A 7 -30.14 18.01 14.11
C ASN A 7 -31.48 17.90 13.38
N ARG A 8 -32.30 18.94 13.50
CA ARG A 8 -33.53 19.12 12.72
C ARG A 8 -33.20 19.91 11.48
N VAL A 9 -33.38 19.30 10.32
CA VAL A 9 -33.06 19.89 9.02
C VAL A 9 -34.34 19.91 8.18
N ILE A 10 -34.63 21.04 7.56
CA ILE A 10 -35.75 21.16 6.62
C ILE A 10 -35.23 20.84 5.23
N ALA A 11 -35.79 19.82 4.59
CA ALA A 11 -35.48 19.39 3.23
C ALA A 11 -36.70 19.53 2.33
N LYS A 12 -36.48 19.75 1.04
CA LYS A 12 -37.54 19.89 0.04
C LYS A 12 -37.45 18.74 -0.96
N LEU A 13 -38.48 17.89 -0.98
CA LEU A 13 -38.60 16.76 -1.92
C LEU A 13 -39.78 17.03 -2.85
N GLY A 14 -39.50 17.21 -4.14
CA GLY A 14 -40.46 17.73 -5.12
C GLY A 14 -41.01 19.08 -4.68
N TYR A 15 -42.33 19.15 -4.49
CA TYR A 15 -43.04 20.35 -4.03
C TYR A 15 -43.24 20.39 -2.50
N HIS A 16 -42.92 19.31 -1.81
CA HIS A 16 -43.20 19.16 -0.38
C HIS A 16 -41.96 19.47 0.47
N LYS A 17 -42.20 20.11 1.62
CA LYS A 17 -41.16 20.39 2.62
C LYS A 17 -41.32 19.41 3.78
N PHE A 18 -40.21 18.80 4.18
CA PHE A 18 -40.15 17.84 5.27
C PHE A 18 -39.17 18.32 6.34
N THR A 19 -39.49 18.06 7.61
CA THR A 19 -38.55 18.25 8.72
C THR A 19 -37.95 16.90 9.09
N ILE A 20 -36.65 16.74 8.82
CA ILE A 20 -35.91 15.51 9.03
C ILE A 20 -35.12 15.63 10.34
N LYS A 21 -35.23 14.62 11.20
CA LYS A 21 -34.37 14.46 12.38
C LYS A 21 -33.24 13.50 12.01
N SER A 22 -32.01 13.97 11.98
CA SER A 22 -30.84 13.16 11.61
C SER A 22 -29.64 13.43 12.49
N HIS A 23 -28.77 12.43 12.60
CA HIS A 23 -27.43 12.56 13.18
C HIS A 23 -26.39 13.03 12.14
N LYS A 24 -26.79 13.16 10.88
CA LYS A 24 -25.96 13.67 9.79
C LYS A 24 -25.98 15.20 9.76
N THR A 25 -24.99 15.79 9.08
CA THR A 25 -24.90 17.24 8.89
C THR A 25 -26.04 17.74 8.01
N SER A 26 -26.41 19.02 8.19
CA SER A 26 -27.42 19.67 7.34
C SER A 26 -27.03 19.60 5.86
N GLU A 27 -25.75 19.85 5.55
CA GLU A 27 -25.21 19.77 4.20
C GLU A 27 -25.43 18.40 3.55
N HIS A 28 -25.14 17.31 4.28
CA HIS A 28 -25.36 15.96 3.78
C HIS A 28 -26.84 15.70 3.45
N ILE A 29 -27.75 16.12 4.34
CA ILE A 29 -29.20 15.97 4.11
C ILE A 29 -29.67 16.81 2.92
N GLN A 30 -29.12 18.03 2.75
CA GLN A 30 -29.43 18.85 1.57
C GLN A 30 -28.92 18.21 0.29
N GLN A 31 -27.73 17.60 0.30
CA GLN A 31 -27.21 16.88 -0.85
C GLN A 31 -28.12 15.70 -1.23
N VAL A 32 -28.46 14.85 -0.27
CA VAL A 32 -29.40 13.73 -0.49
C VAL A 32 -30.74 14.23 -1.05
N SER A 33 -31.25 15.36 -0.54
CA SER A 33 -32.48 15.98 -1.03
C SER A 33 -32.37 16.41 -2.50
N ARG A 34 -31.21 16.93 -2.93
CA ARG A 34 -30.97 17.31 -4.33
C ARG A 34 -30.90 16.07 -5.22
N ASP A 35 -30.22 15.03 -4.77
CA ASP A 35 -30.06 13.77 -5.52
C ASP A 35 -31.43 13.10 -5.74
N ILE A 36 -32.27 13.03 -4.70
CA ILE A 36 -33.64 12.52 -4.80
C ILE A 36 -34.48 13.36 -5.77
N ASN A 37 -34.39 14.69 -5.71
CA ASN A 37 -35.11 15.57 -6.63
C ASN A 37 -34.69 15.38 -8.08
N GLN A 38 -33.41 15.11 -8.33
CA GLN A 38 -32.91 14.81 -9.68
C GLN A 38 -33.53 13.50 -10.20
N LEU A 39 -33.55 12.44 -9.38
CA LEU A 39 -34.17 11.17 -9.74
C LEU A 39 -35.67 11.32 -10.02
N LEU A 40 -36.38 12.07 -9.18
CA LEU A 40 -37.80 12.38 -9.38
C LEU A 40 -38.03 13.14 -10.69
N ALA A 41 -37.19 14.14 -11.00
CA ALA A 41 -37.29 14.90 -12.24
C ALA A 41 -37.05 14.00 -13.47
N ASP A 42 -36.11 13.07 -13.40
CA ASP A 42 -35.80 12.16 -14.51
C ASP A 42 -36.85 11.08 -14.71
N ILE A 43 -37.50 10.60 -13.64
CA ILE A 43 -38.68 9.73 -13.73
C ILE A 43 -39.86 10.49 -14.31
N SER A 44 -40.12 11.71 -13.84
CA SER A 44 -41.23 12.54 -14.32
C SER A 44 -41.13 12.83 -15.82
N LYS A 45 -39.92 13.09 -16.35
CA LYS A 45 -39.69 13.25 -17.79
C LYS A 45 -40.04 12.01 -18.61
N LYS A 46 -39.77 10.82 -18.07
CA LYS A 46 -40.03 9.54 -18.74
C LYS A 46 -41.47 9.06 -18.58
N ASN A 47 -42.10 9.43 -17.46
CA ASN A 47 -43.43 8.97 -17.06
C ASN A 47 -44.28 10.16 -16.59
N PRO A 48 -44.73 11.04 -17.50
CA PRO A 48 -45.42 12.28 -17.13
C PRO A 48 -46.79 12.08 -16.46
N ASN A 49 -47.41 10.91 -16.63
CA ASN A 49 -48.72 10.60 -16.06
C ASN A 49 -48.64 9.93 -14.68
N MET A 50 -47.44 9.71 -14.14
CA MET A 50 -47.23 9.04 -12.86
C MET A 50 -47.43 10.01 -11.70
N SER A 51 -48.12 9.59 -10.64
CA SER A 51 -48.30 10.40 -9.44
C SER A 51 -46.97 10.60 -8.69
N MET A 52 -46.90 11.65 -7.86
CA MET A 52 -45.71 11.94 -7.07
C MET A 52 -45.38 10.81 -6.09
N GLU A 53 -46.41 10.20 -5.51
CA GLU A 53 -46.33 9.10 -4.57
C GLU A 53 -45.76 7.84 -5.24
N GLU A 54 -46.25 7.49 -6.44
CA GLU A 54 -45.73 6.37 -7.23
C GLU A 54 -44.28 6.61 -7.66
N MET A 55 -43.95 7.84 -8.08
CA MET A 55 -42.56 8.20 -8.41
C MET A 55 -41.65 8.08 -7.19
N ALA A 56 -42.09 8.53 -6.01
CA ALA A 56 -41.31 8.41 -4.77
C ALA A 56 -41.09 6.94 -4.36
N LEU A 57 -42.10 6.08 -4.52
CA LEU A 57 -41.96 4.64 -4.31
C LEU A 57 -40.96 4.01 -5.28
N LEU A 58 -40.99 4.40 -6.56
CA LEU A 58 -40.04 3.92 -7.56
C LEU A 58 -38.60 4.39 -7.26
N VAL A 59 -38.42 5.64 -6.83
CA VAL A 59 -37.12 6.14 -6.38
C VAL A 59 -36.61 5.33 -5.19
N ALA A 60 -37.46 5.09 -4.18
CA ALA A 60 -37.09 4.31 -3.00
C ALA A 60 -36.69 2.88 -3.37
N LEU A 61 -37.42 2.24 -4.29
CA LEU A 61 -37.11 0.90 -4.77
C LEU A 61 -35.76 0.85 -5.51
N ASN A 62 -35.52 1.81 -6.40
CA ASN A 62 -34.26 1.88 -7.15
C ASN A 62 -33.07 2.10 -6.23
N ILE A 63 -33.17 3.06 -5.29
CA ILE A 63 -32.12 3.32 -4.29
C ILE A 63 -31.86 2.07 -3.44
N GLN A 64 -32.92 1.35 -3.06
CA GLN A 64 -32.76 0.13 -2.27
C GLN A 64 -32.10 -1.00 -3.06
N SER A 65 -32.41 -1.13 -4.35
CA SER A 65 -31.73 -2.06 -5.25
C SER A 65 -30.23 -1.76 -5.33
N ASP A 66 -29.88 -0.49 -5.58
CA ASP A 66 -28.47 -0.05 -5.64
C ASP A 66 -27.74 -0.30 -4.32
N ASN A 67 -28.40 -0.09 -3.18
CA ASN A 67 -27.83 -0.37 -1.86
C ASN A 67 -27.54 -1.86 -1.65
N VAL A 68 -28.40 -2.76 -2.15
CA VAL A 68 -28.16 -4.21 -2.09
C VAL A 68 -26.95 -4.60 -2.92
N ASP A 69 -26.82 -4.06 -4.13
CA ASP A 69 -25.67 -4.30 -5.01
C ASP A 69 -24.37 -3.75 -4.40
N LEU A 70 -24.41 -2.56 -3.80
CA LEU A 70 -23.27 -1.97 -3.10
C LEU A 70 -22.84 -2.82 -1.89
N GLN A 71 -23.79 -3.36 -1.13
CA GLN A 71 -23.49 -4.26 -0.01
C GLN A 71 -22.83 -5.55 -0.48
N ALA A 72 -23.32 -6.14 -1.58
CA ALA A 72 -22.71 -7.33 -2.17
C ALA A 72 -21.27 -7.05 -2.64
N GLN A 73 -21.03 -5.93 -3.31
CA GLN A 73 -19.69 -5.52 -3.74
C GLN A 73 -18.75 -5.27 -2.55
N MET A 74 -19.25 -4.63 -1.48
CA MET A 74 -18.47 -4.42 -0.25
C MET A 74 -18.09 -5.75 0.41
N ALA A 75 -18.99 -6.74 0.41
CA ALA A 75 -18.70 -8.06 0.96
C ALA A 75 -17.60 -8.77 0.15
N VAL A 76 -17.66 -8.70 -1.19
CA VAL A 76 -16.62 -9.26 -2.07
C VAL A 76 -15.27 -8.58 -1.79
N LYS A 77 -15.21 -7.26 -1.82
CA LYS A 77 -13.97 -6.51 -1.55
C LYS A 77 -13.43 -6.76 -0.14
N SER A 78 -14.30 -6.91 0.85
CA SER A 78 -13.89 -7.25 2.22
C SER A 78 -13.24 -8.63 2.29
N LYS A 79 -13.76 -9.60 1.54
CA LYS A 79 -13.18 -10.95 1.44
C LYS A 79 -11.82 -10.91 0.74
N GLU A 80 -11.71 -10.20 -0.38
CA GLU A 80 -10.46 -10.03 -1.11
C GLU A 80 -9.38 -9.35 -0.23
N ASN A 81 -9.76 -8.31 0.53
CA ASN A 81 -8.85 -7.66 1.47
C ASN A 81 -8.39 -8.61 2.59
N ALA A 82 -9.28 -9.47 3.09
CA ALA A 82 -8.90 -10.48 4.09
C ALA A 82 -7.91 -11.50 3.50
N ASP A 83 -8.16 -11.98 2.29
CA ASP A 83 -7.27 -12.92 1.58
C ASP A 83 -5.90 -12.28 1.29
N LEU A 84 -5.88 -11.01 0.87
CA LEU A 84 -4.64 -10.24 0.67
C LEU A 84 -3.87 -10.07 1.99
N MET A 85 -4.56 -9.77 3.09
CA MET A 85 -3.92 -9.66 4.41
C MET A 85 -3.27 -10.98 4.84
N VAL A 86 -3.93 -12.11 4.61
CA VAL A 86 -3.35 -13.44 4.88
C VAL A 86 -2.09 -13.67 4.04
N ARG A 87 -2.13 -13.31 2.75
CA ARG A 87 -0.99 -13.45 1.85
C ARG A 87 0.19 -12.56 2.26
N VAL A 88 -0.06 -11.31 2.65
CA VAL A 88 0.97 -10.40 3.16
C VAL A 88 1.61 -10.98 4.41
N LYS A 89 0.81 -11.48 5.37
CA LYS A 89 1.32 -12.08 6.60
C LYS A 89 2.20 -13.32 6.34
N SER A 90 1.81 -14.16 5.38
CA SER A 90 2.64 -15.31 4.97
C SER A 90 3.96 -14.85 4.34
N MET A 91 3.91 -13.83 3.49
CA MET A 91 5.11 -13.26 2.87
C MET A 91 6.04 -12.63 3.90
N GLU A 92 5.52 -11.93 4.91
CA GLU A 92 6.30 -11.40 6.04
C GLU A 92 7.00 -12.50 6.82
N GLN A 93 6.33 -13.62 7.07
CA GLN A 93 6.93 -14.78 7.74
C GLN A 93 8.07 -15.38 6.92
N THR A 94 7.87 -15.59 5.61
CA THR A 94 8.92 -16.10 4.70
C THR A 94 10.09 -15.12 4.59
N MET A 95 9.83 -13.82 4.55
CA MET A 95 10.88 -12.81 4.54
C MET A 95 11.66 -12.84 5.87
N GLY A 96 10.97 -13.00 6.99
CA GLY A 96 11.58 -13.13 8.31
C GLY A 96 12.50 -14.36 8.45
N THR A 97 12.14 -15.50 7.85
CA THR A 97 13.01 -16.68 7.83
C THR A 97 14.24 -16.46 6.95
N LEU A 98 14.05 -15.90 5.75
CA LEU A 98 15.15 -15.60 4.84
C LEU A 98 16.16 -14.62 5.45
N VAL A 99 15.69 -13.59 6.16
CA VAL A 99 16.59 -12.64 6.86
C VAL A 99 17.42 -13.33 7.94
N LYS A 100 16.84 -14.28 8.70
CA LYS A 100 17.58 -15.06 9.70
C LYS A 100 18.63 -15.96 9.05
N GLU A 101 18.27 -16.66 7.98
CA GLU A 101 19.20 -17.52 7.23
C GLU A 101 20.37 -16.71 6.67
N ILE A 102 20.12 -15.52 6.09
CA ILE A 102 21.18 -14.64 5.61
C ILE A 102 22.13 -14.22 6.75
N ALA A 103 21.58 -13.84 7.90
CA ALA A 103 22.38 -13.45 9.07
C ALA A 103 23.24 -14.61 9.61
N GLU A 104 22.72 -15.84 9.58
CA GLU A 104 23.47 -17.05 9.96
C GLU A 104 24.62 -17.34 8.98
N ILE A 105 24.36 -17.26 7.67
CA ILE A 105 25.38 -17.43 6.62
C ILE A 105 26.50 -16.37 6.77
N GLU A 106 26.14 -15.12 7.05
CA GLU A 106 27.13 -14.06 7.27
C GLU A 106 27.98 -14.32 8.53
N LYS A 107 27.36 -14.80 9.61
CA LYS A 107 28.06 -15.15 10.85
C LYS A 107 29.01 -16.34 10.66
N GLU A 108 28.60 -17.36 9.92
CA GLU A 108 29.42 -18.53 9.59
C GLU A 108 30.62 -18.13 8.72
N LYS A 109 30.39 -17.34 7.67
CA LYS A 109 31.48 -16.78 6.83
C LYS A 109 32.49 -15.99 7.65
N MET A 110 32.04 -15.21 8.63
CA MET A 110 32.93 -14.46 9.52
C MET A 110 33.76 -15.38 10.42
N ARG A 111 33.19 -16.49 10.91
CA ARG A 111 33.94 -17.50 11.69
C ARG A 111 34.98 -18.21 10.83
N GLU A 112 34.61 -18.68 9.65
CA GLU A 112 35.56 -19.31 8.72
C GLU A 112 36.70 -18.36 8.33
N ALA A 113 36.39 -17.07 8.12
CA ALA A 113 37.40 -16.06 7.84
C ALA A 113 38.34 -15.77 9.04
N GLN A 114 37.86 -15.94 10.27
CA GLN A 114 38.67 -15.82 11.48
C GLN A 114 39.57 -17.05 11.70
N GLU A 115 39.04 -18.26 11.48
CA GLU A 115 39.81 -19.52 11.60
C GLU A 115 40.93 -19.62 10.55
N LYS A 116 40.68 -19.16 9.32
CA LYS A 116 41.70 -19.05 8.26
C LYS A 116 42.81 -18.03 8.59
N LYS A 117 42.53 -17.02 9.43
CA LYS A 117 43.53 -16.04 9.88
C LYS A 117 44.36 -16.54 11.07
N GLN A 118 43.88 -17.50 11.86
CA GLN A 118 44.65 -18.10 12.96
C GLN A 118 45.59 -19.24 12.52
N SER A 119 45.35 -19.84 11.36
CA SER A 119 46.16 -20.93 10.80
C SER A 119 47.31 -20.47 9.87
N GLN A 120 47.49 -19.16 9.68
CA GLN A 120 48.68 -18.59 9.03
C GLN A 120 49.40 -17.64 10.00
N THR A 121 50.25 -18.19 10.85
CA THR A 121 51.39 -17.47 11.44
C THR A 121 52.59 -17.59 10.51
N PRO A 122 53.09 -16.51 9.90
CA PRO A 122 54.43 -16.51 9.33
C PRO A 122 55.43 -16.37 10.48
N SER A 123 56.28 -17.37 10.59
CA SER A 123 57.49 -17.39 11.40
C SER A 123 58.38 -16.17 11.11
N LYS A 124 58.91 -15.59 12.19
CA LYS A 124 59.92 -14.53 12.16
C LYS A 124 61.17 -15.00 11.41
N GLY A 125 61.53 -14.28 10.35
CA GLY A 125 62.83 -14.38 9.67
C GLY A 125 63.27 -13.02 9.13
N LYS A 126 64.14 -12.34 9.88
CA LYS A 126 64.84 -11.08 9.52
C LYS A 126 65.63 -11.21 8.20
N LYS A 127 65.60 -10.19 7.33
CA LYS A 127 66.76 -9.31 7.02
C LYS A 127 66.47 -8.26 5.92
N ASN A 128 66.93 -7.03 6.22
CA ASN A 128 67.60 -6.02 5.38
C ASN A 128 66.97 -5.56 4.05
N GLN A 129 66.54 -4.29 3.92
CA GLN A 129 67.28 -3.01 3.77
C GLN A 129 67.39 -2.57 2.30
N GLY A 130 67.01 -1.31 2.05
CA GLY A 130 67.15 -0.59 0.77
C GLY A 130 65.89 0.25 0.51
N GLN A 131 65.80 1.48 1.04
CA GLN A 131 66.05 2.76 0.32
C GLN A 131 65.13 2.93 -0.91
N ALA A 132 64.40 4.02 -1.13
CA ALA A 132 64.40 5.36 -0.57
C ALA A 132 63.11 6.13 -1.00
N LYS A 133 62.74 7.13 -0.19
CA LYS A 133 62.10 8.45 -0.53
C LYS A 133 60.78 8.40 -1.33
N SER A 134 59.76 9.22 -1.13
CA SER A 134 59.42 10.46 -0.40
C SER A 134 57.89 10.54 -0.57
N SER A 135 57.05 11.15 0.25
CA SER A 135 56.83 12.57 0.53
C SER A 135 55.33 12.63 0.92
N VAL A 136 54.94 13.09 2.12
CA VAL A 136 54.43 14.45 2.39
C VAL A 136 52.93 14.44 2.79
N LYS A 137 52.68 15.01 3.97
CA LYS A 137 51.47 15.73 4.49
C LYS A 137 50.12 15.01 4.66
N ARG A 138 49.86 14.57 5.90
CA ARG A 138 48.97 15.19 6.94
C ARG A 138 47.90 16.21 6.48
N PRO A 139 46.89 16.50 7.33
CA PRO A 139 45.69 15.77 7.78
C PRO A 139 44.41 16.56 7.37
N PRO A 140 43.15 16.36 7.89
CA PRO A 140 42.74 16.87 9.22
C PRO A 140 41.51 16.13 9.87
N GLN A 141 41.36 16.15 11.21
CA GLN A 141 40.35 16.92 12.01
C GLN A 141 38.92 16.31 12.13
N THR A 142 38.46 16.02 13.35
CA THR A 142 37.45 16.76 14.20
C THR A 142 36.02 16.27 14.00
N LYS A 143 35.36 15.68 15.01
CA LYS A 143 34.52 16.30 16.08
C LYS A 143 33.24 17.00 15.58
N ALA A 144 32.16 16.71 16.33
CA ALA A 144 30.89 17.44 16.44
C ALA A 144 29.97 17.34 15.21
N SER A 145 28.65 17.43 15.25
CA SER A 145 27.56 17.57 16.22
C SER A 145 26.28 17.54 15.34
N GLY A 146 25.09 17.37 15.92
CA GLY A 146 23.88 17.95 15.31
C GLY A 146 22.77 16.98 14.94
N LYS A 147 21.92 16.73 15.94
CA LYS A 147 20.44 16.74 15.89
C LYS A 147 19.87 17.41 14.62
N GLN A 148 18.91 16.77 13.95
CA GLN A 148 17.59 17.34 13.62
C GLN A 148 16.73 16.37 12.79
N THR A 149 15.59 16.00 13.36
CA THR A 149 14.38 15.50 12.69
C THR A 149 13.71 16.64 11.92
N PRO A 150 13.27 16.44 10.66
CA PRO A 150 12.25 17.27 10.05
C PRO A 150 10.85 16.70 10.27
N SER A 151 9.93 17.62 10.51
CA SER A 151 8.50 17.44 10.69
C SER A 151 7.76 17.10 9.38
N GLN A 152 6.56 16.58 9.60
CA GLN A 152 5.55 16.11 8.67
C GLN A 152 4.89 17.27 7.90
N ALA A 153 5.53 17.77 6.83
CA ALA A 153 4.93 18.76 5.93
C ALA A 153 5.38 18.67 4.45
N ASP A 154 6.20 17.70 4.05
CA ASP A 154 6.79 17.61 2.70
C ASP A 154 6.47 16.30 1.94
N LEU A 155 5.28 15.71 2.13
CA LEU A 155 4.93 14.40 1.52
C LEU A 155 4.00 14.44 0.29
N ASP A 156 3.65 15.62 -0.23
CA ASP A 156 2.66 15.74 -1.34
C ASP A 156 3.26 16.05 -2.72
N LYS A 157 4.53 15.71 -2.98
CA LYS A 157 5.04 15.72 -4.36
C LYS A 157 5.87 14.47 -4.66
N GLU A 158 5.44 13.81 -5.74
CA GLU A 158 6.09 12.71 -6.48
C GLU A 158 5.87 11.28 -5.96
N ILE A 159 4.71 10.71 -6.31
CA ILE A 159 4.64 9.26 -6.57
C ILE A 159 4.87 9.06 -8.08
N PRO A 160 6.03 8.56 -8.53
CA PRO A 160 6.18 8.13 -9.90
C PRO A 160 5.34 6.88 -10.15
N GLU A 161 4.58 6.89 -11.24
CA GLU A 161 3.77 5.79 -11.75
C GLU A 161 4.64 4.54 -11.97
N ILE A 162 4.50 3.53 -11.10
CA ILE A 162 5.21 2.26 -11.25
C ILE A 162 4.55 1.49 -12.40
N SER A 163 5.17 1.53 -13.57
CA SER A 163 4.86 0.64 -14.69
C SER A 163 5.09 -0.81 -14.23
N GLN A 164 4.00 -1.58 -14.10
CA GLN A 164 4.07 -2.98 -13.73
C GLN A 164 4.67 -3.81 -14.89
N PRO A 165 5.77 -4.57 -14.70
CA PRO A 165 6.19 -5.52 -15.71
C PRO A 165 5.24 -6.72 -15.73
N SER A 166 4.66 -6.99 -16.90
CA SER A 166 3.82 -8.16 -17.17
C SER A 166 4.51 -9.47 -16.75
N LEU A 167 3.88 -10.20 -15.82
CA LEU A 167 4.31 -11.51 -15.30
C LEU A 167 4.54 -12.58 -16.38
N LYS A 168 4.09 -12.35 -17.62
CA LYS A 168 4.27 -13.29 -18.74
C LYS A 168 5.69 -13.25 -19.32
N SER A 169 6.45 -12.17 -19.16
CA SER A 169 7.81 -12.10 -19.71
C SER A 169 8.83 -12.80 -18.80
N SER A 170 8.72 -12.63 -17.47
CA SER A 170 9.68 -13.16 -16.48
C SER A 170 9.68 -14.69 -16.38
N VAL A 171 8.51 -15.33 -16.51
CA VAL A 171 8.40 -16.80 -16.51
C VAL A 171 9.06 -17.43 -17.74
N ASN A 172 8.98 -16.76 -18.90
CA ASN A 172 9.59 -17.24 -20.14
C ASN A 172 11.13 -17.12 -20.12
N THR A 173 11.68 -16.10 -19.47
CA THR A 173 13.14 -15.94 -19.34
C THR A 173 13.74 -16.99 -18.41
N ALA A 174 13.09 -17.28 -17.29
CA ALA A 174 13.52 -18.30 -16.34
C ALA A 174 13.47 -19.72 -16.94
N SER A 175 12.42 -20.04 -17.72
CA SER A 175 12.29 -21.34 -18.39
C SER A 175 13.41 -21.57 -19.43
N LYS A 176 13.79 -20.54 -20.20
CA LYS A 176 14.88 -20.63 -21.18
C LYS A 176 16.27 -20.81 -20.55
N GLN A 177 16.51 -20.25 -19.37
CA GLN A 177 17.78 -20.43 -18.64
C GLN A 177 17.92 -21.83 -18.05
N LEU A 178 16.83 -22.39 -17.50
CA LEU A 178 16.82 -23.77 -16.97
C LEU A 178 16.93 -24.84 -18.06
N GLY A 179 16.35 -24.60 -19.24
CA GLY A 179 16.48 -25.51 -20.38
C GLY A 179 17.90 -25.61 -20.95
N ARG A 180 18.67 -24.51 -20.92
CA ARG A 180 20.06 -24.49 -21.41
C ARG A 180 21.06 -25.16 -20.45
N LEU A 181 20.76 -25.18 -19.15
CA LEU A 181 21.65 -25.79 -18.15
C LEU A 181 21.66 -27.34 -18.20
N ARG A 182 20.70 -27.96 -18.88
CA ARG A 182 20.60 -29.42 -19.04
C ARG A 182 21.30 -29.98 -20.28
N GLN A 183 21.90 -29.14 -21.13
CA GLN A 183 22.57 -29.58 -22.37
C GLN A 183 24.05 -29.19 -22.42
N THR A 184 24.81 -29.43 -21.35
CA THR A 184 26.27 -29.51 -21.48
C THR A 184 26.65 -30.95 -21.86
N PRO A 185 27.40 -31.17 -22.97
CA PRO A 185 27.92 -32.49 -23.29
C PRO A 185 28.95 -32.87 -22.24
N ARG A 186 28.81 -34.07 -21.64
CA ARG A 186 29.91 -34.71 -20.91
C ARG A 186 31.03 -34.99 -21.90
N SER A 187 32.16 -34.30 -21.75
CA SER A 187 33.47 -34.72 -22.26
C SER A 187 34.24 -35.39 -21.14
#